data_AF-B1YDM7-F1
#
_entry.id   AF-B1YDM7-F1
#
_cell.length_a   1.000
_cell.length_b   1.000
_cell.length_c   1.000
_cell.angle_alpha   90.00
_cell.angle_beta   90.00
_cell.angle_gamma   90.00
#
_symmetry.space_group_name_H-M   'P 1'
#
loop_
_entity.id
_entity.type
_entity.pdbx_description
1 polymer ?
#
loop_
_entity_poly.entity_id
_entity_poly.type
_entity_poly.pdbx_seq_one_letter_code
_entity_poly.pdbx_strand_id
1 'polypeptide(L)'
;MRCFCGRPAGEGGLCPYHDPGCVRDPACRRQLVFTADCEGCSLPGGEAVEVAPRLRGARIYGPLVVEFVVGDVDLRGARGVDLFVYSVRGDIYLEGARFRHIYIDQAAGGVYFSGGVAYSFFAASVEGRISARGARVGGHVVVVDSSGALDLSGASAAGEVAVDGFRGDVAAGARAYAVSLSRVRGDVDLSGGRVEGDVAVVESSGGRLDLSGLEVGGRVFVLGSRFGGVRVDRAEVLRRLVVL
;
A
#
# COMPACT_ATOMS: atom_id res chain seq x y z
N MET A 1 -17.05 -34.92 12.63
CA MET A 1 -17.70 -33.72 12.07
C MET A 1 -16.68 -32.93 11.26
N ARG A 2 -17.06 -32.24 10.19
CA ARG A 2 -16.16 -31.39 9.40
C ARG A 2 -16.57 -29.93 9.56
N CYS A 3 -15.59 -29.04 9.59
CA CYS A 3 -15.80 -27.60 9.52
C CYS A 3 -16.23 -27.21 8.10
N PHE A 4 -16.77 -26.01 7.91
CA PHE A 4 -17.18 -25.51 6.59
C PHE A 4 -16.02 -25.45 5.58
N CYS A 5 -14.78 -25.39 6.05
CA CYS A 5 -13.57 -25.49 5.23
C CYS A 5 -13.13 -26.93 4.92
N GLY A 6 -13.93 -27.95 5.26
CA GLY A 6 -13.65 -29.36 5.01
C GLY A 6 -12.67 -30.04 5.97
N ARG A 7 -12.00 -29.28 6.86
CA ARG A 7 -11.08 -29.80 7.90
C ARG A 7 -11.84 -30.48 9.05
N PRO A 8 -11.20 -31.39 9.82
CA PRO A 8 -11.80 -31.96 11.02
C PRO A 8 -12.24 -30.86 11.99
N ALA A 9 -13.50 -30.90 12.42
CA ALA A 9 -14.03 -29.99 13.44
C ALA A 9 -13.87 -30.62 14.84
N GLY A 10 -13.63 -29.77 15.84
CA GLY A 10 -13.75 -30.15 17.24
C GLY A 10 -15.21 -30.25 17.70
N GLU A 11 -15.44 -30.45 18.99
CA GLU A 11 -16.78 -30.58 19.58
C GLU A 11 -17.68 -29.35 19.34
N GLY A 12 -17.09 -28.16 19.23
CA GLY A 12 -17.79 -26.92 18.92
C GLY A 12 -18.14 -26.70 17.43
N GLY A 13 -17.91 -27.68 16.55
CA GLY A 13 -18.25 -27.59 15.12
C GLY A 13 -17.29 -26.74 14.26
N LEU A 14 -16.31 -26.09 14.88
CA LEU A 14 -15.25 -25.33 14.21
C LEU A 14 -13.94 -26.13 14.21
N CYS A 15 -13.11 -25.91 13.19
CA CYS A 15 -11.72 -26.39 13.23
C CYS A 15 -10.84 -25.34 13.94
N PRO A 16 -9.63 -25.70 14.40
CA PRO A 16 -8.73 -24.76 15.10
C PRO A 16 -8.45 -23.45 14.35
N TYR A 17 -8.49 -23.48 13.01
CA TYR A 17 -8.27 -22.31 12.15
C TYR A 17 -9.43 -21.33 12.13
N HIS A 18 -10.64 -21.78 12.45
CA HIS A 18 -11.87 -20.98 12.41
C HIS A 18 -12.48 -20.78 13.80
N ASP A 19 -11.93 -21.41 14.83
CA ASP A 19 -12.35 -21.28 16.21
C ASP A 19 -11.78 -20.00 16.87
N PRO A 20 -12.62 -19.01 17.23
CA PRO A 20 -12.18 -17.81 17.93
C PRO A 20 -11.57 -18.09 19.31
N GLY A 21 -11.92 -19.21 19.94
CA GLY A 21 -11.35 -19.66 21.21
C GLY A 21 -9.90 -20.09 21.06
N CYS A 22 -9.58 -20.81 19.98
CA CYS A 22 -8.22 -21.29 19.70
C CYS A 22 -7.20 -20.15 19.63
N VAL A 23 -7.58 -19.00 19.05
CA VAL A 23 -6.70 -17.81 18.98
C VAL A 23 -6.32 -17.27 20.35
N ARG A 24 -7.25 -17.33 21.30
CA ARG A 24 -7.06 -16.81 22.66
C ARG A 24 -6.25 -17.76 23.53
N ASP A 25 -6.22 -19.04 23.17
CA ASP A 25 -5.43 -20.06 23.84
C ASP A 25 -4.01 -20.16 23.23
N PRO A 26 -2.95 -19.80 23.97
CA PRO A 26 -1.58 -19.96 23.52
C PRO A 26 -1.18 -21.40 23.19
N ALA A 27 -1.82 -22.41 23.80
CA ALA A 27 -1.56 -23.82 23.49
C ALA A 27 -2.13 -24.19 22.12
N CYS A 28 -3.40 -23.88 21.86
CA CYS A 28 -4.02 -24.11 20.55
C CYS A 28 -3.33 -23.34 19.43
N ARG A 29 -3.03 -22.04 19.63
CA ARG A 29 -2.35 -21.21 18.62
C ARG A 29 -0.99 -21.77 18.19
N ARG A 30 -0.26 -22.43 19.10
CA ARG A 30 1.04 -23.08 18.81
C ARG A 30 0.93 -24.31 17.92
N GLN A 31 -0.26 -24.88 17.76
CA GLN A 31 -0.51 -26.03 16.89
C GLN A 31 -0.94 -25.63 15.48
N LEU A 32 -1.23 -24.34 15.24
CA LEU A 32 -1.59 -23.87 13.92
C LEU A 32 -0.39 -23.96 12.98
N VAL A 33 -0.64 -24.37 11.75
CA VAL A 33 0.35 -24.46 10.68
C VAL A 33 -0.09 -23.52 9.57
N PHE A 34 0.86 -22.81 8.97
CA PHE A 34 0.53 -21.94 7.85
C PHE A 34 -0.14 -22.72 6.70
N THR A 35 -1.07 -22.07 6.03
CA THR A 35 -1.66 -22.55 4.79
C THR A 35 -1.89 -21.36 3.89
N ALA A 36 -1.54 -21.50 2.61
CA ALA A 36 -1.60 -20.40 1.65
C ALA A 36 -3.01 -20.14 1.11
N ASP A 37 -3.96 -21.06 1.28
CA ASP A 37 -5.33 -20.91 0.78
C ASP A 37 -6.34 -21.11 1.92
N CYS A 38 -6.96 -20.01 2.35
CA CYS A 38 -7.86 -20.00 3.47
C CYS A 38 -8.64 -18.69 3.61
N GLU A 39 -9.97 -18.74 3.58
CA GLU A 39 -10.81 -17.57 3.85
C GLU A 39 -11.21 -17.47 5.33
N GLY A 40 -11.09 -16.27 5.89
CA GLY A 40 -11.59 -15.90 7.22
C GLY A 40 -10.94 -16.62 8.41
N CYS A 41 -9.80 -17.27 8.22
CA CYS A 41 -9.16 -18.07 9.27
C CYS A 41 -8.12 -17.32 10.09
N SER A 42 -7.63 -18.00 11.10
CA SER A 42 -6.56 -17.60 11.99
C SER A 42 -5.28 -18.37 11.68
N LEU A 43 -4.20 -17.66 11.35
CA LEU A 43 -2.91 -18.20 10.93
C LEU A 43 -1.78 -17.67 11.83
N PRO A 44 -0.77 -18.47 12.15
CA PRO A 44 0.32 -18.06 13.03
C PRO A 44 1.31 -17.07 12.40
N GLY A 45 1.12 -16.71 11.12
CA GLY A 45 2.20 -16.23 10.25
C GLY A 45 2.74 -17.38 9.41
N GLY A 46 3.66 -17.10 8.49
CA GLY A 46 4.28 -18.12 7.66
C GLY A 46 4.78 -17.58 6.34
N GLU A 47 5.17 -18.51 5.48
CA GLU A 47 5.82 -18.21 4.20
C GLU A 47 5.03 -18.90 3.08
N ALA A 48 4.70 -18.13 2.05
CA ALA A 48 4.14 -18.62 0.80
C ALA A 48 5.23 -18.52 -0.28
N VAL A 49 5.86 -19.65 -0.57
CA VAL A 49 6.92 -19.77 -1.57
C VAL A 49 6.34 -20.49 -2.79
N GLU A 50 6.49 -19.91 -3.99
CA GLU A 50 6.01 -20.44 -5.28
C GLU A 50 4.49 -20.68 -5.40
N VAL A 51 3.74 -20.47 -4.32
CA VAL A 51 2.29 -20.67 -4.25
C VAL A 51 1.63 -19.33 -3.99
N ALA A 52 0.70 -18.93 -4.86
CA ALA A 52 -0.03 -17.68 -4.72
C ALA A 52 -1.04 -17.76 -3.56
N PRO A 53 -0.84 -17.01 -2.45
CA PRO A 53 -1.72 -17.10 -1.30
C PRO A 53 -3.07 -16.43 -1.56
N ARG A 54 -4.14 -17.09 -1.11
CA ARG A 54 -5.53 -16.63 -1.13
C ARG A 54 -6.05 -16.63 0.30
N LEU A 55 -5.82 -15.51 1.00
CA LEU A 55 -6.05 -15.37 2.45
C LEU A 55 -7.08 -14.29 2.77
N ARG A 56 -8.18 -14.25 2.03
CA ARG A 56 -9.21 -13.21 2.20
C ARG A 56 -9.76 -13.19 3.62
N GLY A 57 -9.76 -12.02 4.25
CA GLY A 57 -10.27 -11.82 5.60
C GLY A 57 -9.51 -12.57 6.70
N ALA A 58 -8.37 -13.21 6.38
CA ALA A 58 -7.60 -13.97 7.36
C ALA A 58 -7.01 -13.07 8.45
N ARG A 59 -6.77 -13.63 9.63
CA ARG A 59 -6.08 -13.02 10.76
C ARG A 59 -4.74 -13.71 10.94
N ILE A 60 -3.66 -12.99 10.69
CA ILE A 60 -2.30 -13.49 10.64
C ILE A 60 -1.55 -12.92 11.86
N TYR A 61 -1.24 -13.77 12.82
CA TYR A 61 -0.69 -13.33 14.11
C TYR A 61 0.82 -13.13 14.12
N GLY A 62 1.51 -13.63 13.09
CA GLY A 62 2.93 -13.43 12.85
C GLY A 62 3.19 -12.72 11.51
N PRO A 63 4.47 -12.63 11.09
CA PRO A 63 4.81 -12.13 9.77
C PRO A 63 4.27 -13.08 8.68
N LEU A 64 3.86 -12.51 7.55
CA LEU A 64 3.60 -13.22 6.32
C LEU A 64 4.69 -12.84 5.31
N VAL A 65 5.41 -13.84 4.81
CA VAL A 65 6.38 -13.69 3.73
C VAL A 65 5.81 -14.31 2.46
N VAL A 66 5.92 -13.61 1.34
CA VAL A 66 5.51 -14.07 0.02
C VAL A 66 6.73 -14.00 -0.91
N GLU A 67 7.15 -15.15 -1.43
CA GLU A 67 8.41 -15.29 -2.15
C GLU A 67 8.23 -16.05 -3.46
N PHE A 68 8.80 -15.51 -4.54
CA PHE A 68 8.83 -16.15 -5.88
C PHE A 68 7.48 -16.68 -6.37
N VAL A 69 6.42 -15.91 -6.20
CA VAL A 69 5.06 -16.36 -6.56
C VAL A 69 4.76 -16.07 -8.03
N VAL A 70 4.19 -17.06 -8.72
CA VAL A 70 3.53 -16.86 -10.03
C VAL A 70 2.01 -16.89 -9.83
N GLY A 71 1.34 -15.86 -10.33
CA GLY A 71 -0.09 -15.64 -10.14
C GLY A 71 -0.41 -14.64 -9.04
N ASP A 72 -1.70 -14.43 -8.82
CA ASP A 72 -2.19 -13.32 -8.01
C ASP A 72 -2.20 -13.62 -6.50
N VAL A 73 -1.69 -12.67 -5.72
CA VAL A 73 -1.74 -12.67 -4.26
C VAL A 73 -3.05 -12.02 -3.83
N ASP A 74 -3.91 -12.74 -3.12
CA ASP A 74 -5.21 -12.23 -2.67
C ASP A 74 -5.31 -12.18 -1.15
N LEU A 75 -5.07 -11.00 -0.60
CA LEU A 75 -5.07 -10.69 0.84
C LEU A 75 -6.16 -9.69 1.21
N ARG A 76 -7.23 -9.59 0.40
CA ARG A 76 -8.32 -8.65 0.62
C ARG A 76 -8.95 -8.81 1.99
N GLY A 77 -9.05 -7.71 2.73
CA GLY A 77 -9.58 -7.68 4.10
C GLY A 77 -8.75 -8.44 5.14
N ALA A 78 -7.61 -9.02 4.77
CA ALA A 78 -6.73 -9.72 5.70
C ALA A 78 -6.18 -8.75 6.75
N ARG A 79 -5.86 -9.29 7.93
CA ARG A 79 -5.31 -8.54 9.04
C ARG A 79 -4.05 -9.22 9.52
N GLY A 80 -2.94 -8.52 9.58
CA GLY A 80 -1.68 -9.11 10.02
C GLY A 80 -0.76 -8.14 10.72
N VAL A 81 0.38 -8.68 11.14
CA VAL A 81 1.46 -7.89 11.72
C VAL A 81 2.28 -7.32 10.57
N ASP A 82 3.16 -8.11 9.96
CA ASP A 82 4.04 -7.63 8.91
C ASP A 82 3.84 -8.47 7.65
N LEU A 83 3.82 -7.81 6.50
CA LEU A 83 3.73 -8.42 5.17
C LEU A 83 5.00 -8.07 4.40
N PHE A 84 5.75 -9.09 4.01
CA PHE A 84 6.92 -8.98 3.14
C PHE A 84 6.64 -9.71 1.84
N VAL A 85 6.71 -8.99 0.73
CA VAL A 85 6.52 -9.54 -0.61
C VAL A 85 7.78 -9.30 -1.41
N TYR A 86 8.52 -10.36 -1.73
CA TYR A 86 9.79 -10.23 -2.43
C TYR A 86 9.64 -10.25 -3.95
N SER A 87 8.84 -11.16 -4.50
CA SER A 87 8.64 -11.22 -5.93
C SER A 87 7.31 -11.89 -6.27
N VAL A 88 6.47 -11.16 -7.00
CA VAL A 88 5.18 -11.65 -7.48
C VAL A 88 5.07 -11.37 -8.98
N ARG A 89 4.88 -12.44 -9.76
CA ARG A 89 4.54 -12.37 -11.18
C ARG A 89 3.01 -12.44 -11.33
N GLY A 90 2.35 -11.35 -10.95
CA GLY A 90 0.90 -11.23 -10.88
C GLY A 90 0.51 -9.96 -10.12
N ASP A 91 -0.79 -9.80 -9.87
CA ASP A 91 -1.32 -8.70 -9.08
C ASP A 91 -1.30 -9.01 -7.57
N ILE A 92 -1.21 -7.97 -6.74
CA ILE A 92 -1.29 -8.05 -5.28
C ILE A 92 -2.54 -7.30 -4.81
N TYR A 93 -3.53 -8.03 -4.33
CA TYR A 93 -4.81 -7.51 -3.86
C TYR A 93 -4.81 -7.39 -2.33
N LEU A 94 -4.87 -6.16 -1.82
CA LEU A 94 -4.82 -5.78 -0.41
C LEU A 94 -5.98 -4.85 -0.01
N GLU A 95 -7.06 -4.82 -0.78
CA GLU A 95 -8.17 -3.91 -0.53
C GLU A 95 -8.80 -4.18 0.84
N GLY A 96 -8.95 -3.11 1.63
CA GLY A 96 -9.42 -3.19 3.02
C GLY A 96 -8.53 -3.96 3.99
N ALA A 97 -7.34 -4.41 3.55
CA ALA A 97 -6.40 -5.13 4.39
C ALA A 97 -5.82 -4.23 5.49
N ARG A 98 -5.41 -4.84 6.60
CA ARG A 98 -4.86 -4.15 7.77
C ARG A 98 -3.58 -4.82 8.22
N PHE A 99 -2.45 -4.21 7.92
CA PHE A 99 -1.15 -4.68 8.41
C PHE A 99 -0.52 -3.60 9.28
N ARG A 100 0.52 -3.93 10.04
CA ARG A 100 1.38 -2.93 10.64
C ARG A 100 2.40 -2.45 9.62
N HIS A 101 3.17 -3.36 9.04
CA HIS A 101 4.16 -3.03 8.01
C HIS A 101 3.84 -3.79 6.72
N ILE A 102 3.85 -3.08 5.59
CA ILE A 102 3.77 -3.66 4.25
C ILE A 102 5.05 -3.28 3.52
N TYR A 103 5.79 -4.29 3.07
CA TYR A 103 6.97 -4.17 2.23
C TYR A 103 6.78 -5.01 0.98
N ILE A 104 6.78 -4.36 -0.18
CA ILE A 104 6.70 -5.01 -1.49
C ILE A 104 7.96 -4.62 -2.26
N ASP A 105 8.78 -5.60 -2.62
CA ASP A 105 10.05 -5.39 -3.30
C ASP A 105 9.90 -5.39 -4.82
N GLN A 106 9.07 -6.30 -5.34
CA GLN A 106 8.80 -6.43 -6.77
C GLN A 106 7.40 -7.02 -7.02
N ALA A 107 6.68 -6.41 -7.96
CA ALA A 107 5.46 -6.96 -8.53
C ALA A 107 5.40 -6.68 -10.04
N ALA A 108 5.28 -7.73 -10.86
CA ALA A 108 5.10 -7.57 -12.31
C ALA A 108 3.69 -7.05 -12.67
N GLY A 109 2.72 -7.21 -11.76
CA GLY A 109 1.38 -6.65 -11.88
C GLY A 109 1.21 -5.37 -11.06
N GLY A 110 -0.04 -5.06 -10.71
CA GLY A 110 -0.42 -3.94 -9.85
C GLY A 110 -0.50 -4.31 -8.36
N VAL A 111 -0.58 -3.28 -7.52
CA VAL A 111 -0.76 -3.37 -6.07
C VAL A 111 -2.00 -2.57 -5.68
N TYR A 112 -3.00 -3.25 -5.10
CA TYR A 112 -4.30 -2.66 -4.79
C TYR A 112 -4.55 -2.61 -3.28
N PHE A 113 -4.23 -1.49 -2.65
CA PHE A 113 -4.36 -1.24 -1.20
C PHE A 113 -5.48 -0.23 -0.86
N SER A 114 -6.52 -0.15 -1.69
CA SER A 114 -7.62 0.79 -1.48
C SER A 114 -8.35 0.54 -0.15
N GLY A 115 -8.58 1.60 0.62
CA GLY A 115 -9.23 1.54 1.95
C GLY A 115 -8.46 0.75 3.01
N GLY A 116 -7.20 0.39 2.73
CA GLY A 116 -6.35 -0.36 3.64
C GLY A 116 -5.84 0.46 4.82
N VAL A 117 -5.29 -0.22 5.82
CA VAL A 117 -4.67 0.40 6.99
C VAL A 117 -3.27 -0.17 7.21
N ALA A 118 -2.27 0.70 7.33
CA ALA A 118 -0.91 0.34 7.68
C ALA A 118 -0.30 1.32 8.68
N TYR A 119 0.78 0.94 9.34
CA TYR A 119 1.71 1.92 9.92
C TYR A 119 2.71 2.39 8.86
N SER A 120 3.27 1.47 8.07
CA SER A 120 4.14 1.82 6.94
C SER A 120 3.76 1.03 5.68
N PHE A 121 3.82 1.70 4.55
CA PHE A 121 3.61 1.11 3.23
C PHE A 121 4.82 1.42 2.35
N PHE A 122 5.53 0.39 1.93
CA PHE A 122 6.64 0.48 1.00
C PHE A 122 6.37 -0.41 -0.21
N ALA A 123 6.51 0.15 -1.41
CA ALA A 123 6.43 -0.59 -2.66
C ALA A 123 7.57 -0.17 -3.60
N ALA A 124 8.35 -1.14 -4.05
CA ALA A 124 9.40 -0.97 -5.04
C ALA A 124 9.11 -1.81 -6.29
N SER A 125 9.70 -1.41 -7.41
CA SER A 125 9.74 -2.19 -8.65
C SER A 125 8.39 -2.79 -9.08
N VAL A 126 7.31 -2.00 -8.98
CA VAL A 126 5.98 -2.39 -9.43
C VAL A 126 5.81 -1.97 -10.89
N GLU A 127 5.47 -2.90 -11.78
CA GLU A 127 5.32 -2.64 -13.22
C GLU A 127 3.88 -2.24 -13.61
N GLY A 128 2.92 -2.37 -12.70
CA GLY A 128 1.52 -2.02 -12.89
C GLY A 128 0.99 -0.88 -12.00
N ARG A 129 -0.33 -0.76 -11.95
CA ARG A 129 -1.00 0.28 -11.14
C ARG A 129 -0.74 0.05 -9.65
N ILE A 130 -0.36 1.09 -8.93
CA ILE A 130 -0.40 1.14 -7.47
C ILE A 130 -1.60 1.99 -7.06
N SER A 131 -2.57 1.41 -6.35
CA SER A 131 -3.73 2.14 -5.84
C SER A 131 -3.83 2.00 -4.34
N ALA A 132 -3.62 3.09 -3.60
CA ALA A 132 -3.86 3.19 -2.17
C ALA A 132 -4.95 4.24 -1.86
N ARG A 133 -5.94 4.35 -2.74
CA ARG A 133 -7.06 5.29 -2.61
C ARG A 133 -7.75 5.11 -1.25
N GLY A 134 -7.89 6.21 -0.51
CA GLY A 134 -8.52 6.19 0.82
C GLY A 134 -7.81 5.35 1.88
N ALA A 135 -6.57 4.91 1.63
CA ALA A 135 -5.78 4.17 2.61
C ALA A 135 -5.37 5.06 3.79
N ARG A 136 -5.19 4.46 4.97
CA ARG A 136 -4.70 5.15 6.17
C ARG A 136 -3.36 4.56 6.60
N VAL A 137 -2.32 5.38 6.56
CA VAL A 137 -0.95 5.00 6.89
C VAL A 137 -0.46 5.83 8.07
N GLY A 138 -0.16 5.17 9.19
CA GLY A 138 0.24 5.83 10.44
C GLY A 138 1.64 6.44 10.45
N GLY A 139 2.42 6.21 9.39
CA GLY A 139 3.77 6.71 9.18
C GLY A 139 3.94 7.11 7.72
N HIS A 140 4.74 6.37 6.97
CA HIS A 140 5.18 6.75 5.63
C HIS A 140 4.57 5.87 4.53
N VAL A 141 4.29 6.50 3.39
CA VAL A 141 4.03 5.83 2.11
C VAL A 141 5.23 6.08 1.23
N VAL A 142 5.89 5.01 0.80
CA VAL A 142 7.10 5.08 -0.02
C VAL A 142 6.91 4.24 -1.26
N VAL A 143 7.07 4.84 -2.43
CA VAL A 143 7.02 4.17 -3.74
C VAL A 143 8.31 4.45 -4.49
N VAL A 144 9.02 3.41 -4.90
CA VAL A 144 10.35 3.56 -5.54
C VAL A 144 10.43 2.75 -6.82
N ASP A 145 11.10 3.31 -7.85
CA ASP A 145 11.48 2.63 -9.09
C ASP A 145 10.34 1.84 -9.77
N SER A 146 9.12 2.39 -9.69
CA SER A 146 7.90 1.76 -10.18
C SER A 146 7.38 2.43 -11.45
N SER A 147 6.43 1.80 -12.14
CA SER A 147 5.85 2.33 -13.36
C SER A 147 4.37 2.00 -13.50
N GLY A 148 3.66 2.72 -14.37
CA GLY A 148 2.23 2.57 -14.59
C GLY A 148 1.46 3.78 -14.08
N ALA A 149 0.54 3.58 -13.15
CA ALA A 149 -0.23 4.68 -12.55
C ALA A 149 -0.21 4.57 -11.02
N LEU A 150 0.06 5.67 -10.34
CA LEU A 150 -0.01 5.77 -8.88
C LEU A 150 -1.24 6.57 -8.48
N ASP A 151 -2.12 5.97 -7.67
CA ASP A 151 -3.36 6.60 -7.18
C ASP A 151 -3.39 6.55 -5.65
N LEU A 152 -3.03 7.68 -5.03
CA LEU A 152 -3.09 7.93 -3.59
C LEU A 152 -4.24 8.90 -3.24
N SER A 153 -5.20 9.11 -4.14
CA SER A 153 -6.28 10.07 -3.93
C SER A 153 -7.06 9.76 -2.65
N GLY A 154 -7.21 10.76 -1.78
CA GLY A 154 -7.90 10.63 -0.50
C GLY A 154 -7.20 9.73 0.52
N ALA A 155 -5.98 9.25 0.25
CA ALA A 155 -5.17 8.56 1.25
C ALA A 155 -4.74 9.53 2.36
N SER A 156 -4.40 9.00 3.54
CA SER A 156 -3.80 9.77 4.63
C SER A 156 -2.52 9.10 5.13
N ALA A 157 -1.42 9.83 5.16
CA ALA A 157 -0.17 9.46 5.81
C ALA A 157 0.08 10.40 6.99
N ALA A 158 0.41 9.88 8.18
CA ALA A 158 0.78 10.77 9.30
C ALA A 158 2.19 11.37 9.11
N GLY A 159 3.04 10.70 8.34
CA GLY A 159 4.37 11.16 7.95
C GLY A 159 4.40 11.57 6.48
N GLU A 160 5.42 11.09 5.78
CA GLU A 160 5.73 11.49 4.40
C GLU A 160 5.10 10.55 3.37
N VAL A 161 4.66 11.14 2.25
CA VAL A 161 4.46 10.43 0.98
C VAL A 161 5.67 10.69 0.10
N ALA A 162 6.52 9.68 -0.07
CA ALA A 162 7.71 9.75 -0.90
C ALA A 162 7.54 8.87 -2.15
N VAL A 163 7.75 9.47 -3.32
CA VAL A 163 7.72 8.79 -4.61
C VAL A 163 9.02 9.10 -5.32
N ASP A 164 9.77 8.08 -5.70
CA ASP A 164 11.07 8.24 -6.34
C ASP A 164 11.22 7.31 -7.55
N GLY A 165 11.76 7.82 -8.66
CA GLY A 165 12.01 7.01 -9.86
C GLY A 165 10.75 6.49 -10.56
N PHE A 166 9.58 7.13 -10.39
CA PHE A 166 8.32 6.64 -10.95
C PHE A 166 8.15 6.98 -12.44
N ARG A 167 7.75 6.00 -13.26
CA ARG A 167 7.44 6.20 -14.69
C ARG A 167 5.95 6.03 -14.98
N GLY A 168 5.28 7.14 -15.27
CA GLY A 168 3.85 7.22 -15.51
C GLY A 168 3.17 8.24 -14.60
N ASP A 169 1.84 8.25 -14.60
CA ASP A 169 1.07 9.31 -13.96
C ASP A 169 0.94 9.09 -12.45
N VAL A 170 1.06 10.19 -11.69
CA VAL A 170 1.00 10.19 -10.22
C VAL A 170 -0.14 11.09 -9.76
N ALA A 171 -1.18 10.50 -9.18
CA ALA A 171 -2.22 11.19 -8.44
C ALA A 171 -1.94 11.07 -6.93
N ALA A 172 -1.40 12.12 -6.34
CA ALA A 172 -1.00 12.21 -4.93
C ALA A 172 -1.77 13.30 -4.15
N GLY A 173 -3.06 13.49 -4.48
CA GLY A 173 -4.04 14.23 -3.69
C GLY A 173 -4.37 13.56 -2.35
N ALA A 174 -3.35 13.41 -1.50
CA ALA A 174 -3.40 12.76 -0.19
C ALA A 174 -3.33 13.80 0.95
N ARG A 175 -3.69 13.38 2.16
CA ARG A 175 -3.34 14.09 3.39
C ARG A 175 -2.00 13.56 3.91
N ALA A 176 -0.99 14.41 4.06
CA ALA A 176 0.32 14.00 4.54
C ALA A 176 0.97 15.07 5.43
N TYR A 177 1.98 14.69 6.20
CA TYR A 177 2.87 15.70 6.79
C TYR A 177 3.73 16.35 5.71
N ALA A 178 4.35 15.55 4.83
CA ALA A 178 5.15 16.04 3.72
C ALA A 178 4.91 15.19 2.46
N VAL A 179 5.19 15.77 1.30
CA VAL A 179 5.15 15.06 0.02
C VAL A 179 6.44 15.32 -0.73
N SER A 180 7.14 14.25 -1.13
CA SER A 180 8.37 14.31 -1.91
C SER A 180 8.21 13.47 -3.17
N LEU A 181 8.25 14.12 -4.33
CA LEU A 181 8.19 13.49 -5.64
C LEU A 181 9.52 13.74 -6.35
N SER A 182 10.30 12.69 -6.55
CA SER A 182 11.63 12.74 -7.16
C SER A 182 11.67 11.89 -8.42
N ARG A 183 12.28 12.42 -9.49
CA ARG A 183 12.51 11.70 -10.75
C ARG A 183 11.23 11.05 -11.33
N VAL A 184 10.07 11.70 -11.14
CA VAL A 184 8.80 11.25 -11.71
C VAL A 184 8.75 11.61 -13.20
N ARG A 185 8.35 10.67 -14.04
CA ARG A 185 8.23 10.83 -15.50
C ARG A 185 6.80 10.55 -15.95
N GLY A 186 5.94 11.55 -15.89
CA GLY A 186 4.51 11.50 -16.19
C GLY A 186 3.79 12.71 -15.62
N ASP A 187 2.48 12.78 -15.81
CA ASP A 187 1.70 13.86 -15.23
C ASP A 187 1.60 13.70 -13.71
N VAL A 188 1.65 14.83 -13.00
CA VAL A 188 1.58 14.87 -11.54
C VAL A 188 0.34 15.66 -11.14
N ASP A 189 -0.54 15.00 -10.39
CA ASP A 189 -1.76 15.56 -9.84
C ASP A 189 -1.72 15.54 -8.31
N LEU A 190 -1.54 16.71 -7.71
CA LEU A 190 -1.61 16.95 -6.26
C LEU A 190 -2.94 17.61 -5.87
N SER A 191 -3.92 17.63 -6.77
CA SER A 191 -5.15 18.40 -6.59
C SER A 191 -5.96 17.90 -5.38
N GLY A 192 -6.52 18.87 -4.64
CA GLY A 192 -7.27 18.62 -3.41
C GLY A 192 -6.47 17.99 -2.26
N GLY A 193 -5.15 17.84 -2.39
CA GLY A 193 -4.28 17.34 -1.34
C GLY A 193 -4.18 18.30 -0.14
N ARG A 194 -3.79 17.77 1.02
CA ARG A 194 -3.53 18.56 2.23
C ARG A 194 -2.23 18.14 2.88
N VAL A 195 -1.25 19.03 2.85
CA VAL A 195 0.11 18.80 3.32
C VAL A 195 0.41 19.76 4.47
N GLU A 196 0.81 19.25 5.63
CA GLU A 196 1.05 20.10 6.81
C GLU A 196 2.40 20.84 6.72
N GLY A 197 3.42 20.18 6.18
CA GLY A 197 4.76 20.69 5.91
C GLY A 197 4.95 21.04 4.44
N ASP A 198 6.08 20.60 3.88
CA ASP A 198 6.51 20.95 2.53
C ASP A 198 6.04 19.94 1.47
N VAL A 199 5.92 20.46 0.25
CA VAL A 199 5.80 19.67 -0.98
C VAL A 199 7.07 19.89 -1.79
N ALA A 200 7.75 18.83 -2.17
CA ALA A 200 8.93 18.88 -3.04
C ALA A 200 8.66 18.06 -4.31
N VAL A 201 8.90 18.69 -5.46
CA VAL A 201 8.89 18.07 -6.79
C VAL A 201 10.26 18.32 -7.41
N VAL A 202 11.05 17.25 -7.52
CA VAL A 202 12.48 17.32 -7.83
C VAL A 202 12.78 16.48 -9.06
N GLU A 203 13.51 17.05 -10.01
CA GLU A 203 13.99 16.36 -11.23
C GLU A 203 12.88 15.61 -11.99
N SER A 204 11.64 16.11 -11.92
CA SER A 204 10.47 15.44 -12.45
C SER A 204 10.02 16.08 -13.75
N SER A 205 9.36 15.30 -14.62
CA SER A 205 8.93 15.77 -15.94
C SER A 205 7.61 15.14 -16.37
N GLY A 206 6.83 15.90 -17.14
CA GLY A 206 5.51 15.47 -17.60
C GLY A 206 4.83 16.52 -18.48
N GLY A 207 3.61 16.23 -18.93
CA GLY A 207 2.76 17.20 -19.61
C GLY A 207 2.21 18.25 -18.65
N ARG A 208 1.89 17.87 -17.41
CA ARG A 208 1.23 18.74 -16.43
C ARG A 208 1.64 18.46 -14.98
N LEU A 209 1.77 19.54 -14.22
CA LEU A 209 1.74 19.55 -12.75
C LEU A 209 0.47 20.26 -12.28
N ASP A 210 -0.42 19.56 -11.59
CA ASP A 210 -1.65 20.12 -11.05
C ASP A 210 -1.57 20.30 -9.53
N LEU A 211 -1.68 21.56 -9.09
CA LEU A 211 -1.70 21.97 -7.68
C LEU A 211 -3.08 22.55 -7.30
N SER A 212 -4.12 22.33 -8.10
CA SER A 212 -5.44 22.93 -7.88
C SER A 212 -6.08 22.46 -6.57
N GLY A 213 -6.58 23.40 -5.79
CA GLY A 213 -7.18 23.11 -4.49
C GLY A 213 -6.20 22.59 -3.42
N LEU A 214 -4.89 22.51 -3.70
CA LEU A 214 -3.88 22.05 -2.75
C LEU A 214 -3.83 22.96 -1.51
N GLU A 215 -3.79 22.34 -0.34
CA GLU A 215 -3.49 22.99 0.93
C GLU A 215 -2.11 22.56 1.39
N VAL A 216 -1.21 23.52 1.65
CA VAL A 216 0.17 23.24 2.06
C VAL A 216 0.54 24.18 3.20
N GLY A 217 0.99 23.69 4.35
CA GLY A 217 1.40 24.57 5.46
C GLY A 217 2.78 25.20 5.25
N GLY A 218 3.69 24.46 4.61
CA GLY A 218 5.05 24.87 4.30
C GLY A 218 5.23 25.52 2.92
N ARG A 219 6.25 25.09 2.20
CA ARG A 219 6.62 25.55 0.84
C ARG A 219 6.30 24.49 -0.20
N VAL A 220 6.18 24.95 -1.45
CA VAL A 220 6.14 24.06 -2.62
C VAL A 220 7.41 24.28 -3.41
N PHE A 221 8.31 23.30 -3.41
CA PHE A 221 9.55 23.33 -4.16
C PHE A 221 9.36 22.60 -5.49
N VAL A 222 9.70 23.26 -6.59
CA VAL A 222 9.76 22.67 -7.93
C VAL A 222 11.18 22.88 -8.43
N LEU A 223 12.02 21.86 -8.29
CA LEU A 223 13.47 21.94 -8.47
C LEU A 223 13.88 21.08 -9.67
N GLY A 224 14.60 21.65 -10.63
CA GLY A 224 15.13 20.90 -11.78
C GLY A 224 14.06 20.17 -12.59
N SER A 225 12.80 20.59 -12.49
CA SER A 225 11.63 19.88 -13.03
C SER A 225 11.10 20.55 -14.30
N ARG A 226 10.51 19.76 -15.21
CA ARG A 226 10.07 20.20 -16.54
C ARG A 226 8.66 19.69 -16.86
N PHE A 227 7.66 20.55 -16.67
CA PHE A 227 6.28 20.27 -17.02
C PHE A 227 5.82 21.14 -18.19
N GLY A 228 4.99 20.59 -19.08
CA GLY A 228 4.37 21.34 -20.18
C GLY A 228 3.41 22.46 -19.70
N GLY A 229 2.87 22.32 -18.49
CA GLY A 229 2.10 23.36 -17.81
C GLY A 229 1.97 23.10 -16.31
N VAL A 230 1.78 24.18 -15.55
CA VAL A 230 1.50 24.12 -14.10
C VAL A 230 0.15 24.77 -13.85
N ARG A 231 -0.77 24.03 -13.21
CA ARG A 231 -2.08 24.57 -12.80
C ARG A 231 -2.07 24.91 -11.32
N VAL A 232 -2.36 26.17 -11.01
CA VAL A 232 -2.54 26.67 -9.64
C VAL A 232 -3.77 27.57 -9.63
N ASP A 233 -4.71 27.33 -8.72
CA ASP A 233 -5.95 28.12 -8.59
C ASP A 233 -6.08 28.84 -7.25
N ARG A 234 -5.17 28.58 -6.30
CA ARG A 234 -5.09 29.26 -5.00
C ARG A 234 -3.89 30.19 -4.94
N ALA A 235 -4.15 31.48 -4.74
CA ALA A 235 -3.10 32.50 -4.62
C ALA A 235 -2.12 32.22 -3.46
N GLU A 236 -2.57 31.56 -2.39
CA GLU A 236 -1.75 31.17 -1.26
C GLU A 236 -0.67 30.14 -1.64
N VAL A 237 -1.02 29.15 -2.46
CA VAL A 237 -0.07 28.15 -2.99
C VAL A 237 0.96 28.84 -3.87
N LEU A 238 0.53 29.76 -4.73
CA LEU A 238 1.42 30.52 -5.60
C LEU A 238 2.47 31.33 -4.81
N ARG A 239 2.09 31.91 -3.66
CA ARG A 239 3.03 32.66 -2.78
C ARG A 239 4.03 31.76 -2.04
N ARG A 240 3.73 30.46 -1.93
CA ARG A 240 4.58 29.46 -1.28
C ARG A 240 5.48 28.71 -2.27
N LEU A 241 5.25 28.90 -3.57
CA LEU A 241 5.99 28.24 -4.63
C LEU A 241 7.42 28.78 -4.73
N VAL A 242 8.37 27.86 -4.81
CA VAL A 242 9.80 28.11 -5.03
C VAL A 242 10.20 27.27 -6.24
N VAL A 243 10.63 27.94 -7.31
CA VAL A 243 11.03 27.28 -8.57
C VAL A 243 12.52 27.55 -8.81
N LEU A 244 13.31 26.48 -8.98
CA LEU A 244 14.75 26.55 -9.25
C LEU A 244 15.16 25.58 -10.36
#